data_AF-A0A535F0J3-F1
#
_entry.id   AF-A0A535F0J3-F1
#
_cell.length_a   1.000
_cell.length_b   1.000
_cell.length_c   1.000
_cell.angle_alpha   90.00
_cell.angle_beta   90.00
_cell.angle_gamma   90.00
#
_symmetry.space_group_name_H-M   'P 1'
#
loop_
_entity.id
_entity.type
_entity.pdbx_description
1 polymer ?
#
loop_
_entity_poly.entity_id
_entity_poly.type
_entity_poly.pdbx_seq_one_letter_code
_entity_poly.pdbx_strand_id
1 'polypeptide(L)' 'MSQVMTQTNCDRCHAPLQKDASYCDECGQRTRIAVRRVRLAVRIELLFFGAIALMVLAFAVSQIPH' A
#
# COMPACT_ATOMS: atom_id res chain seq x y z
N MET A 1 -5.81 -9.71 14.67
CA MET A 1 -4.65 -10.62 14.50
C MET A 1 -4.36 -10.74 13.02
N SER A 2 -3.31 -10.05 12.52
CA SER A 2 -2.99 -10.02 11.09
C SER A 2 -2.21 -11.28 10.72
N GLN A 3 -2.82 -12.19 9.94
CA GLN A 3 -2.16 -13.41 9.46
C GLN A 3 -0.96 -13.06 8.57
N VAL A 4 0.24 -13.34 9.06
CA VAL A 4 1.44 -13.41 8.23
C VAL A 4 1.38 -14.72 7.45
N MET A 5 0.76 -14.69 6.28
CA MET A 5 0.85 -15.78 5.30
C MET A 5 2.28 -15.76 4.76
N THR A 6 3.16 -16.57 5.36
CA THR A 6 4.52 -16.79 4.87
C THR A 6 4.41 -17.40 3.48
N GLN A 7 4.74 -16.62 2.45
CA GLN A 7 4.72 -17.12 1.08
C GLN A 7 5.96 -17.99 0.87
N THR A 8 5.76 -19.29 0.74
CA THR A 8 6.87 -20.26 0.54
C THR A 8 7.26 -20.43 -0.92
N ASN A 9 6.37 -20.08 -1.86
CA ASN A 9 6.57 -20.31 -3.30
C ASN A 9 6.10 -19.11 -4.13
N CYS A 10 6.73 -18.90 -5.29
CA CYS A 10 6.48 -17.74 -6.13
C CYS A 10 5.15 -17.88 -6.86
N ASP A 11 4.28 -16.86 -6.81
CA ASP A 11 3.01 -16.88 -7.56
C ASP A 11 3.22 -16.96 -9.10
N ARG A 12 4.41 -16.63 -9.63
CA ARG A 12 4.70 -16.63 -11.08
C ARG A 12 5.42 -17.89 -11.54
N CYS A 13 6.59 -18.17 -10.97
CA CYS A 13 7.42 -19.30 -11.41
C CYS A 13 7.30 -20.54 -10.51
N HIS A 14 6.54 -20.46 -9.40
CA HIS A 14 6.39 -21.54 -8.42
C HIS A 14 7.67 -21.98 -7.69
N ALA A 15 8.81 -21.34 -7.98
CA ALA A 15 10.08 -21.57 -7.30
C ALA A 15 9.95 -21.29 -5.79
N PRO A 16 10.72 -22.01 -4.94
CA PRO A 16 10.75 -21.77 -3.51
C PRO A 16 11.29 -20.37 -3.22
N LEU A 17 10.64 -19.63 -2.32
CA LEU A 17 11.12 -18.35 -1.83
C LEU A 17 11.80 -18.49 -0.48
N GLN A 18 12.86 -17.71 -0.32
CA GLN A 18 13.43 -17.48 0.99
C GLN A 18 12.44 -16.71 1.87
N LYS A 19 12.52 -16.98 3.18
CA LYS A 19 11.68 -16.33 4.19
C LYS A 19 11.84 -14.80 4.10
N ASP A 20 10.72 -14.09 4.03
CA ASP A 20 10.67 -12.62 3.92
C ASP A 20 11.35 -12.02 2.66
N ALA A 21 11.59 -12.83 1.62
CA ALA A 21 12.15 -12.35 0.36
C ALA A 21 11.24 -11.27 -0.27
N SER A 22 11.84 -10.14 -0.67
CA SER A 22 11.13 -9.04 -1.33
C SER A 22 10.96 -9.26 -2.84
N TYR A 23 11.84 -10.06 -3.44
CA TYR A 23 11.86 -10.46 -4.85
C TYR A 23 12.17 -11.95 -4.95
N CYS A 24 11.73 -12.60 -6.02
CA CYS A 24 12.09 -13.98 -6.33
C CYS A 24 13.47 -14.02 -7.01
N ASP A 25 14.40 -14.83 -6.50
CA ASP A 25 15.74 -15.03 -7.09
C ASP A 25 15.71 -15.67 -8.49
N GLU A 26 14.69 -16.47 -8.79
CA GLU A 26 14.61 -17.17 -10.08
C GLU A 26 14.02 -16.33 -11.21
N CYS A 27 12.93 -15.59 -10.93
CA CYS A 27 12.19 -14.85 -11.96
C CYS A 27 12.20 -13.33 -11.80
N GLY A 28 12.80 -12.81 -10.71
CA GLY A 28 12.86 -11.37 -10.42
C GLY A 28 11.53 -10.73 -10.01
N GLN A 29 10.43 -11.48 -9.92
CA GLN A 29 9.13 -10.91 -9.57
C GLN A 29 9.08 -10.49 -8.10
N ARG A 30 8.46 -9.33 -7.83
CA ARG A 30 8.22 -8.83 -6.48
C ARG A 30 7.17 -9.68 -5.74
N THR A 31 7.43 -10.02 -4.49
CA THR A 31 6.58 -10.92 -3.70
C THR A 31 5.32 -10.21 -3.18
N ARG A 32 4.24 -10.96 -2.91
CA ARG A 32 2.99 -10.37 -2.38
C ARG A 32 3.18 -9.58 -1.08
N ILE A 33 4.18 -9.95 -0.28
CA ILE A 33 4.50 -9.29 1.00
C ILE A 33 4.84 -7.81 0.76
N ALA A 34 5.64 -7.53 -0.27
CA ALA A 34 6.03 -6.16 -0.63
C ALA A 34 4.86 -5.36 -1.21
N VAL A 35 3.96 -5.99 -1.97
CA VAL A 35 2.86 -5.29 -2.67
C VAL A 35 1.76 -4.82 -1.72
N ARG A 36 1.46 -5.58 -0.65
CA ARG A 36 0.41 -5.20 0.32
C ARG A 36 0.73 -3.93 1.12
N ARG A 37 2.01 -3.68 1.43
CA ARG A 37 2.41 -2.48 2.19
C ARG A 37 2.20 -1.20 1.40
N VAL A 38 2.51 -1.22 0.10
CA VAL A 38 2.36 -0.05 -0.78
C VAL A 38 0.90 0.37 -0.90
N ARG A 39 -0.03 -0.57 -1.10
CA ARG A 39 -1.44 -0.23 -1.29
C ARG A 39 -2.07 0.36 -0.02
N LEU A 40 -1.64 -0.08 1.16
CA LEU A 40 -2.12 0.47 2.43
C LEU A 40 -1.56 1.88 2.68
N ALA A 41 -0.26 2.10 2.44
CA ALA A 41 0.37 3.41 2.57
C ALA A 41 -0.27 4.45 1.63
N VAL A 42 -0.45 4.10 0.35
CA VAL A 42 -1.07 4.98 -0.65
C VAL A 42 -2.52 5.33 -0.27
N ARG A 43 -3.30 4.38 0.24
CA ARG A 43 -4.67 4.65 0.69
C ARG A 43 -4.70 5.61 1.87
N ILE A 44 -3.76 5.49 2.82
CA ILE A 44 -3.66 6.40 3.97
C ILE A 44 -3.26 7.81 3.52
N GLU A 45 -2.26 7.95 2.65
CA GLU A 45 -1.87 9.25 2.09
C GLU A 45 -3.04 9.92 1.36
N LEU A 46 -3.76 9.20 0.50
CA LEU A 46 -4.93 9.74 -0.21
C LEU A 46 -6.03 10.23 0.75
N LEU A 47 -6.30 9.49 1.83
CA LEU A 47 -7.26 9.91 2.85
C LEU A 47 -6.79 11.17 3.58
N PHE A 48 -5.49 11.27 3.91
CA PHE A 48 -4.93 12.41 4.59
C PHE A 48 -4.97 13.68 3.72
N PHE A 49 -4.53 13.58 2.46
CA PHE A 49 -4.61 14.68 1.50
C PHE A 49 -6.07 15.09 1.24
N GLY A 50 -6.98 14.13 1.09
CA GLY A 50 -8.41 14.40 0.91
C GLY A 50 -9.03 15.13 2.11
N ALA A 51 -8.69 14.72 3.33
CA ALA A 51 -9.16 15.36 4.56
C ALA A 51 -8.67 16.81 4.68
N ILE A 52 -7.39 17.06 4.36
CA ILE A 52 -6.82 18.42 4.35
C ILE A 52 -7.52 19.29 3.30
N ALA A 53 -7.68 18.79 2.07
CA ALA A 53 -8.34 19.52 1.00
C ALA A 53 -9.77 19.90 1.40
N LEU A 54 -10.51 18.98 2.02
CA LEU A 54 -11.87 19.21 2.48
C LEU A 54 -11.94 20.23 3.63
N MET A 55 -10.98 20.17 4.55
CA MET A 55 -10.84 21.16 5.63
C MET A 55 -10.59 22.57 5.07
N VAL A 56 -9.69 22.69 4.08
CA VAL A 56 -9.38 23.97 3.43
C VAL A 56 -10.58 24.50 2.63
N LEU A 57 -11.27 23.62 1.88
CA LEU A 57 -12.49 23.97 1.15
C LEU A 57 -13.58 24.49 2.09
N ALA A 58 -13.81 23.81 3.22
CA ALA A 58 -14.78 24.24 4.22
C ALA A 58 -14.45 25.64 4.76
N PHE A 59 -13.17 25.89 5.06
CA PHE A 59 -12.72 27.22 5.51
C PHE A 59 -12.89 28.28 4.42
N ALA A 60 -12.51 27.97 3.18
CA ALA A 60 -12.64 28.89 2.05
C ALA A 60 -14.12 29.26 1.79
N VAL A 61 -15.03 28.29 1.84
CA VAL A 61 -16.48 28.50 1.74
C VAL A 61 -17.01 29.34 2.89
N SER A 62 -16.51 29.12 4.11
CA SER A 62 -16.97 29.85 5.30
C SER A 62 -16.48 31.30 5.35
N GLN A 63 -15.40 31.62 4.64
CA GLN A 63 -14.79 32.95 4.59
C GLN A 63 -15.21 33.77 3.36
N ILE A 64 -16.06 33.22 2.48
CA ILE A 64 -16.65 33.98 1.38
C ILE A 64 -17.70 34.92 1.99
N PRO A 65 -17.44 36.25 2.01
CA PRO A 65 -18.41 37.21 2.51
C PRO A 65 -19.61 37.21 1.55
N HIS A 66 -20.80 36.96 2.09
CA HIS A 66 -22.07 37.16 1.39
C HIS A 66 -22.29 38.63 1.04
#